data_AF-A0A0C2YXP3-F1
#
_entry.id   AF-A0A0C2YXP3-F1
#
_cell.length_a   1.000
_cell.length_b   1.000
_cell.length_c   1.000
_cell.angle_alpha   90.00
_cell.angle_beta   90.00
_cell.angle_gamma   90.00
#
_symmetry.space_group_name_H-M   'P 1'
#
loop_
_entity.id
_entity.type
_entity.pdbx_description
1 polymer ?
#
loop_
_entity_poly.entity_id
_entity_poly.type
_entity_poly.pdbx_seq_one_letter_code
_entity_poly.pdbx_strand_id
1 'polypeptide(L)'
;AIMMQIGLWSSGYFTVATGAHTCTSLVFRARQVPWISSVCIALGWIISLVIALVPHVKDNIYGPDGISCGVVRQHRAEYFVLQSLPIFLGTMFSGAIYCLIFFVLYGELGHRKGDLKVNPGSPHRWSLMHDSSEYVRFIAVLAQTMFWYPFAFTMLLLPFCVVHLLVYSGYWVSDAGNIFANVCCSMLGLVNVGLLYNTFRVISPLF
;
A
#
# COMPACT_ATOMS: atom_id res chain seq x y z
N ALA A 1 -7.17 19.62 7.96
CA ALA A 1 -6.30 18.79 8.83
C ALA A 1 -6.85 17.38 9.06
N ILE A 2 -7.98 17.17 9.75
CA ILE A 2 -8.51 15.83 10.09
C ILE A 2 -8.64 14.92 8.86
N MET A 3 -9.33 15.37 7.80
CA MET A 3 -9.51 14.58 6.57
C MET A 3 -8.18 14.16 5.91
N MET A 4 -7.18 15.06 5.93
CA MET A 4 -5.85 14.76 5.41
C MET A 4 -5.16 13.67 6.25
N GLN A 5 -5.27 13.73 7.57
CA GLN A 5 -4.72 12.72 8.46
C GLN A 5 -5.38 11.35 8.28
N ILE A 6 -6.72 11.32 8.17
CA ILE A 6 -7.45 10.09 7.83
C ILE A 6 -6.90 9.54 6.51
N GLY A 7 -6.78 10.38 5.47
CA GLY A 7 -6.25 10.00 4.17
C GLY A 7 -4.86 9.38 4.21
N LEU A 8 -3.90 10.03 4.90
CA LEU A 8 -2.53 9.55 5.01
C LEU A 8 -2.43 8.21 5.76
N TRP A 9 -3.07 8.11 6.92
CA TRP A 9 -3.02 6.92 7.77
C TRP A 9 -3.75 5.73 7.13
N SER A 10 -4.94 5.96 6.59
CA SER A 10 -5.69 4.91 5.88
C SER A 10 -4.92 4.44 4.65
N SER A 11 -4.35 5.35 3.85
CA SER A 11 -3.56 4.98 2.67
C SER A 11 -2.36 4.11 3.06
N GLY A 12 -1.57 4.54 4.06
CA GLY A 12 -0.43 3.76 4.55
C GLY A 12 -0.83 2.38 5.06
N TYR A 13 -1.88 2.31 5.88
CA TYR A 13 -2.40 1.04 6.39
C TYR A 13 -2.86 0.11 5.26
N PHE A 14 -3.71 0.61 4.37
CA PHE A 14 -4.29 -0.20 3.31
C PHE A 14 -3.25 -0.63 2.26
N THR A 15 -2.22 0.17 1.99
CA THR A 15 -1.10 -0.26 1.14
C THR A 15 -0.33 -1.44 1.75
N VAL A 16 -0.12 -1.45 3.07
CA VAL A 16 0.52 -2.58 3.76
C VAL A 16 -0.43 -3.78 3.82
N ALA A 17 -1.70 -3.56 4.13
CA ALA A 17 -2.69 -4.63 4.24
C ALA A 17 -2.93 -5.34 2.90
N THR A 18 -3.01 -4.61 1.79
CA THR A 18 -3.12 -5.22 0.46
C THR A 18 -1.86 -6.02 0.12
N GLY A 19 -0.67 -5.48 0.41
CA GLY A 19 0.59 -6.21 0.25
C GLY A 19 0.62 -7.51 1.06
N ALA A 20 0.24 -7.46 2.34
CA ALA A 20 0.22 -8.62 3.23
C ALA A 20 -0.79 -9.67 2.78
N HIS A 21 -1.98 -9.24 2.35
CA HIS A 21 -3.00 -10.11 1.78
C HIS A 21 -2.50 -10.82 0.51
N THR A 22 -1.87 -10.07 -0.40
CA THR A 22 -1.27 -10.60 -1.62
C THR A 22 -0.14 -11.58 -1.30
N CYS A 23 0.76 -11.24 -0.38
CA CYS A 23 1.83 -12.13 0.07
C CYS A 23 1.26 -13.43 0.64
N THR A 24 0.25 -13.35 1.50
CA THR A 24 -0.34 -14.54 2.12
C THR A 24 -1.04 -15.44 1.10
N SER A 25 -1.68 -14.83 0.12
CA SER A 25 -2.34 -15.57 -0.97
C SER A 25 -1.33 -16.19 -1.95
N LEU A 26 -0.24 -15.51 -2.26
CA LEU A 26 0.71 -15.93 -3.29
C LEU A 26 1.87 -16.79 -2.75
N VAL A 27 2.49 -16.35 -1.65
CA VAL A 27 3.67 -16.99 -1.08
C VAL A 27 3.27 -18.16 -0.20
N PHE A 28 2.37 -17.92 0.76
CA PHE A 28 1.92 -18.97 1.68
C PHE A 28 0.81 -19.85 1.09
N ARG A 29 0.26 -19.48 -0.08
CA ARG A 29 -0.85 -20.18 -0.75
C ARG A 29 -2.03 -20.47 0.19
N ALA A 30 -2.20 -19.62 1.21
CA ALA A 30 -3.21 -19.81 2.23
C ALA A 30 -4.54 -19.24 1.75
N ARG A 31 -5.61 -20.03 1.90
CA ARG A 31 -6.96 -19.59 1.55
C ARG A 31 -7.41 -18.49 2.50
N GLN A 32 -7.69 -17.32 1.94
CA GLN A 32 -8.17 -16.18 2.69
C GLN A 32 -9.60 -16.40 3.17
N VAL A 33 -9.84 -16.09 4.44
CA VAL A 33 -11.16 -16.18 5.05
C VAL A 33 -11.81 -14.80 4.95
N PRO A 34 -13.01 -14.65 4.36
CA PRO A 34 -13.59 -13.33 4.08
C PRO A 34 -13.82 -12.49 5.34
N TRP A 35 -14.11 -13.14 6.47
CA TRP A 35 -14.27 -12.45 7.75
C TRP A 35 -12.99 -11.74 8.22
N ILE A 36 -11.81 -12.33 7.99
CA ILE A 36 -10.53 -11.71 8.35
C ILE A 36 -10.33 -10.42 7.56
N SER A 37 -10.65 -10.42 6.26
CA SER A 37 -10.58 -9.22 5.42
C SER A 37 -11.50 -8.12 5.93
N SER A 38 -12.75 -8.45 6.27
CA SER A 38 -13.69 -7.48 6.87
C SER A 38 -13.19 -6.90 8.18
N VAL A 39 -12.60 -7.71 9.05
CA VAL A 39 -12.01 -7.26 10.32
C VAL A 39 -10.81 -6.33 10.07
N CYS A 40 -9.91 -6.68 9.14
CA CYS A 40 -8.79 -5.82 8.77
C CYS A 40 -9.26 -4.46 8.23
N ILE A 41 -10.31 -4.44 7.40
CA ILE A 41 -10.87 -3.18 6.87
C ILE A 41 -11.43 -2.32 8.01
N ALA A 42 -12.23 -2.92 8.90
CA ALA A 42 -12.80 -2.20 10.03
C ALA A 42 -11.69 -1.61 10.94
N LEU A 43 -10.66 -2.40 11.25
CA LEU A 43 -9.52 -1.95 12.05
C LEU A 43 -8.77 -0.80 11.39
N GLY A 44 -8.50 -0.86 10.08
CA GLY A 44 -7.82 0.20 9.35
C GLY A 44 -8.55 1.55 9.44
N TRP A 45 -9.88 1.53 9.30
CA TRP A 45 -10.70 2.73 9.45
C TRP A 45 -10.74 3.24 10.89
N ILE A 46 -10.93 2.37 11.87
CA ILE A 46 -10.95 2.75 13.29
C ILE A 46 -9.62 3.40 13.69
N ILE A 47 -8.48 2.79 13.34
CA ILE A 47 -7.15 3.34 13.64
C ILE A 47 -6.99 4.73 12.99
N SER A 48 -7.35 4.87 11.72
CA SER A 48 -7.22 6.14 10.99
C SER A 48 -8.10 7.24 11.60
N LEU A 49 -9.33 6.91 12.01
CA LEU A 49 -10.24 7.85 12.66
C LEU A 49 -9.74 8.26 14.05
N VAL A 50 -9.30 7.31 14.87
CA VAL A 50 -8.77 7.57 16.21
C VAL A 50 -7.54 8.48 16.13
N ILE A 51 -6.58 8.17 15.26
CA ILE A 51 -5.37 8.97 15.12
C ILE A 51 -5.66 10.38 14.61
N ALA A 52 -6.66 10.55 13.73
CA ALA A 52 -7.02 11.87 13.23
C ALA A 52 -7.83 12.70 14.24
N LEU A 53 -8.68 12.07 15.07
CA LEU A 53 -9.58 12.75 16.00
C LEU A 53 -8.93 13.05 17.36
N VAL A 54 -8.08 12.16 17.89
CA VAL A 54 -7.44 12.36 19.21
C VAL A 54 -6.70 13.70 19.32
N PRO A 55 -5.88 14.12 18.32
CA PRO A 55 -5.20 15.41 18.36
C PRO A 55 -6.13 16.61 18.32
N HIS A 56 -7.38 16.45 17.87
CA HIS A 56 -8.35 17.55 17.86
C HIS A 56 -8.94 17.83 19.23
N VAL A 57 -9.10 16.79 20.05
CA VAL A 57 -9.77 16.89 21.37
C VAL A 57 -8.80 17.32 22.47
N LYS A 58 -7.52 16.94 22.35
CA LYS A 58 -6.57 17.05 23.46
C LYS A 58 -5.85 18.41 23.52
N ASP A 59 -5.54 19.00 22.37
CA ASP A 59 -4.80 20.26 22.23
C ASP A 59 -5.13 20.89 20.86
N ASN A 60 -4.93 22.20 20.67
CA ASN A 60 -5.11 22.85 19.35
C ASN A 60 -3.94 22.50 18.38
N ILE A 61 -3.69 21.20 18.17
CA ILE A 61 -2.59 20.64 17.37
C ILE A 61 -2.80 20.95 15.89
N TYR A 62 -4.05 21.14 15.47
CA TYR A 62 -4.39 21.50 14.11
C TYR A 62 -4.51 23.02 13.95
N GLY A 63 -3.93 23.54 12.88
CA GLY A 63 -3.95 24.95 12.58
C GLY A 63 -3.45 25.25 11.17
N PRO A 64 -3.31 26.55 10.82
CA PRO A 64 -2.74 26.95 9.54
C PRO A 64 -1.26 26.53 9.45
N ASP A 65 -0.91 25.77 8.41
CA ASP A 65 0.47 25.39 8.07
C ASP A 65 0.76 25.75 6.60
N GLY A 66 1.29 26.96 6.40
CA GLY A 66 1.52 27.52 5.07
C GLY A 66 0.21 27.76 4.32
N ILE A 67 0.01 27.03 3.23
CA ILE A 67 -1.13 27.19 2.31
C ILE A 67 -2.36 26.33 2.66
N SER A 68 -2.25 25.43 3.65
CA SER A 68 -3.33 24.50 4.02
C SER A 68 -3.46 24.35 5.54
N CYS A 69 -4.54 23.71 5.98
CA CYS A 69 -4.73 23.42 7.41
C CYS A 69 -4.13 22.05 7.75
N GLY A 70 -3.06 22.05 8.54
CA GLY A 70 -2.26 20.89 8.90
C GLY A 70 -2.00 20.80 10.40
N VAL A 71 -0.94 20.07 10.77
CA VAL A 71 -0.42 20.02 12.13
C VAL A 71 0.48 21.24 12.33
N VAL A 72 0.31 21.97 13.43
CA VAL A 72 1.08 23.19 13.69
C VAL A 72 2.54 22.83 13.98
N ARG A 73 3.48 23.55 13.36
CA ARG A 73 4.94 23.33 13.47
C ARG A 73 5.51 23.43 14.88
N GLN A 74 4.77 24.06 15.80
CA GLN A 74 5.13 24.16 17.21
C GLN A 74 5.18 22.78 17.89
N HIS A 75 4.36 21.85 17.44
CA HIS A 75 4.25 20.48 17.93
C HIS A 75 5.13 19.54 17.09
N ARG A 76 6.45 19.62 17.24
CA ARG A 76 7.40 18.88 16.37
C ARG A 76 7.21 17.36 16.40
N ALA A 77 6.94 16.78 17.58
CA ALA A 77 6.80 15.33 17.71
C ALA A 77 5.54 14.84 16.98
N GLU A 78 4.43 15.54 17.19
CA GLU A 78 3.13 15.27 16.58
C GLU A 78 3.17 15.51 15.07
N TYR A 79 3.89 16.53 14.62
CA TYR A 79 4.10 16.83 13.20
C TYR A 79 4.73 15.63 12.47
N PHE A 80 5.84 15.10 13.00
CA PHE A 80 6.50 13.93 12.42
C PHE A 80 5.64 12.67 12.48
N VAL A 81 5.02 12.40 13.64
CA VAL A 81 4.20 11.19 13.85
C VAL A 81 2.96 11.20 12.96
N LEU A 82 2.28 12.33 12.81
CA LEU A 82 1.04 12.38 12.05
C LEU A 82 1.28 12.42 10.54
N GLN A 83 2.30 13.12 10.07
CA GLN A 83 2.51 13.32 8.62
C GLN A 83 3.53 12.36 8.01
N SER A 84 4.73 12.23 8.60
CA SER A 84 5.83 11.48 7.99
C SER A 84 5.79 9.98 8.30
N LEU A 85 5.50 9.63 9.56
CA LEU A 85 5.51 8.24 10.03
C LEU A 85 4.58 7.29 9.26
N PRO A 86 3.30 7.61 8.94
CA PRO A 86 2.46 6.69 8.15
C PRO A 86 3.04 6.42 6.76
N ILE A 87 3.72 7.40 6.16
CA ILE A 87 4.37 7.25 4.86
C ILE A 87 5.58 6.33 5.00
N PHE A 88 6.44 6.55 6.00
CA PHE A 88 7.60 5.68 6.25
C PHE A 88 7.21 4.24 6.56
N LEU A 89 6.24 4.02 7.45
CA LEU A 89 5.78 2.66 7.75
C LEU A 89 5.14 2.03 6.52
N GLY A 90 4.31 2.78 5.79
CA GLY A 90 3.70 2.33 4.54
C GLY A 90 4.72 1.88 3.52
N THR A 91 5.72 2.71 3.21
CA THR A 91 6.77 2.40 2.22
C THR A 91 7.69 1.27 2.68
N MET A 92 8.10 1.26 3.95
CA MET A 92 9.02 0.26 4.47
C MET A 92 8.38 -1.13 4.52
N PHE A 93 7.18 -1.25 5.08
CA PHE A 93 6.50 -2.54 5.18
C PHE A 93 6.00 -3.03 3.82
N SER A 94 5.41 -2.17 2.99
CA SER A 94 4.99 -2.59 1.66
C SER A 94 6.20 -2.96 0.79
N GLY A 95 7.28 -2.17 0.83
CA GLY A 95 8.53 -2.49 0.15
C GLY A 95 9.08 -3.86 0.54
N ALA A 96 9.19 -4.13 1.84
CA ALA A 96 9.65 -5.43 2.35
C ALA A 96 8.78 -6.60 1.88
N ILE A 97 7.45 -6.44 1.93
CA ILE A 97 6.51 -7.48 1.50
C ILE A 97 6.63 -7.74 0.00
N TYR A 98 6.68 -6.70 -0.84
CA TYR A 98 6.77 -6.86 -2.29
C TYR A 98 8.16 -7.34 -2.74
N CYS A 99 9.23 -7.00 -2.02
CA CYS A 99 10.53 -7.64 -2.21
C CYS A 99 10.44 -9.15 -1.97
N LEU A 100 9.79 -9.58 -0.89
CA LEU A 100 9.60 -11.01 -0.59
C LEU A 100 8.76 -11.70 -1.68
N ILE A 101 7.67 -11.09 -2.14
CA ILE A 101 6.85 -11.59 -3.25
C ILE A 101 7.71 -11.76 -4.51
N PHE A 102 8.52 -10.75 -4.85
CA PHE A 102 9.42 -10.79 -6.00
C PHE A 102 10.41 -11.95 -5.90
N PHE A 103 11.09 -12.11 -4.76
CA PHE A 103 12.05 -13.20 -4.56
C PHE A 103 11.42 -14.59 -4.70
N VAL A 104 10.23 -14.79 -4.15
CA VAL A 104 9.53 -16.09 -4.22
C VAL A 104 9.10 -16.39 -5.65
N LEU A 105 8.50 -15.42 -6.35
CA LEU A 105 8.04 -15.62 -7.72
C LEU A 105 9.20 -15.88 -8.69
N TYR A 106 10.29 -15.10 -8.59
CA TYR A 106 11.47 -15.31 -9.43
C TYR A 106 12.25 -16.58 -9.05
N GLY A 107 12.29 -16.95 -7.77
CA GLY A 107 12.92 -18.19 -7.31
C GLY A 107 12.24 -19.44 -7.86
N GLU A 108 10.91 -19.47 -7.84
CA GLU A 108 10.12 -20.57 -8.43
C GLU A 108 10.25 -20.64 -9.96
N LEU A 109 10.31 -19.49 -10.65
CA LEU A 109 10.53 -19.42 -12.10
C LEU A 109 11.94 -19.92 -12.50
N GLY A 110 12.94 -19.74 -11.64
CA GLY A 110 14.29 -20.25 -11.84
C GLY A 110 14.39 -21.77 -11.70
N HIS A 111 13.65 -22.38 -10.76
CA HIS A 111 13.68 -23.83 -10.53
C HIS A 111 12.93 -24.65 -11.59
N ARG A 112 11.93 -24.06 -12.28
CA ARG A 112 11.14 -24.77 -13.30
C ARG A 112 11.79 -24.90 -14.69
N LYS A 113 13.02 -24.42 -14.87
CA LYS A 113 13.75 -24.51 -16.16
C LYS A 113 14.41 -25.88 -16.43
N GLY A 114 14.24 -26.89 -15.57
CA GLY A 114 15.08 -28.09 -15.59
C GLY A 114 14.45 -29.48 -15.48
N ASP A 115 13.14 -29.67 -15.28
CA ASP A 115 12.62 -31.06 -15.17
C ASP A 115 11.18 -31.21 -15.66
N LEU A 116 11.04 -31.51 -16.95
CA LEU A 116 9.82 -32.02 -17.55
C LEU A 116 9.76 -33.55 -17.36
N LYS A 117 9.79 -34.03 -16.11
CA LYS A 117 9.53 -35.45 -15.84
C LYS A 117 8.05 -35.69 -15.61
N VAL A 118 7.41 -36.07 -16.70
CA VAL A 118 6.10 -36.71 -16.74
C VAL A 118 6.16 -37.97 -15.88
N ASN A 119 5.52 -37.96 -14.72
CA ASN A 119 5.29 -39.17 -13.93
C ASN A 119 3.77 -39.42 -13.84
N PRO A 120 3.22 -40.38 -14.61
CA PRO A 120 1.80 -40.70 -14.58
C PRO A 120 1.57 -41.79 -13.52
N GLY A 121 1.15 -41.41 -12.32
CA GLY A 121 0.88 -42.42 -11.29
C GLY A 121 0.36 -41.88 -9.97
N SER A 122 -0.92 -41.47 -9.92
CA SER A 122 -1.81 -41.63 -8.76
C SER A 122 -3.17 -40.97 -9.05
N PRO A 123 -4.25 -41.74 -9.29
CA PRO A 123 -5.58 -41.19 -9.47
C PRO A 123 -6.22 -40.87 -8.09
N HIS A 124 -6.93 -39.75 -8.01
CA HIS A 124 -7.78 -39.27 -6.90
C HIS A 124 -7.21 -38.22 -5.94
N ARG A 125 -7.08 -36.96 -6.40
CA ARG A 125 -7.60 -35.78 -5.64
C ARG A 125 -7.49 -34.39 -6.30
N TRP A 126 -7.27 -34.30 -7.61
CA TRP A 126 -7.02 -33.00 -8.29
C TRP A 126 -7.73 -32.84 -9.64
N SER A 127 -8.82 -33.57 -9.88
CA SER A 127 -9.60 -33.49 -11.14
C SER A 127 -10.43 -32.20 -11.30
N LEU A 128 -9.96 -31.08 -10.74
CA LEU A 128 -10.47 -29.74 -11.02
C LEU A 128 -9.33 -28.71 -11.19
N MET A 129 -8.11 -29.17 -11.53
CA MET A 129 -7.08 -28.28 -12.08
C MET A 129 -7.43 -27.94 -13.52
N HIS A 130 -8.13 -26.83 -13.69
CA HIS A 130 -7.92 -25.99 -14.87
C HIS A 130 -6.45 -25.53 -14.82
N ASP A 131 -5.65 -26.10 -15.72
CA ASP A 131 -4.29 -25.74 -16.12
C ASP A 131 -3.40 -25.02 -15.07
N SER A 132 -2.58 -25.80 -14.37
CA SER A 132 -1.59 -25.28 -13.41
C SER A 132 -0.60 -24.25 -14.01
N SER A 133 -0.44 -24.22 -15.34
CA SER A 133 0.38 -23.23 -16.02
C SER A 133 -0.35 -21.89 -16.19
N GLU A 134 -1.65 -21.93 -16.50
CA GLU A 134 -2.49 -20.73 -16.62
C GLU A 134 -2.73 -20.06 -15.27
N TYR A 135 -2.93 -20.84 -14.21
CA TYR A 135 -3.04 -20.31 -12.84
C TYR A 135 -1.78 -19.57 -12.40
N VAL A 136 -0.59 -20.14 -12.65
CA VAL A 136 0.69 -19.50 -12.32
C VAL A 136 0.92 -18.25 -13.18
N ARG A 137 0.59 -18.29 -14.47
CA ARG A 137 0.67 -17.12 -15.37
C ARG A 137 -0.28 -16.02 -14.92
N PHE A 138 -1.51 -16.36 -14.57
CA PHE A 138 -2.51 -15.44 -14.06
C PHE A 138 -2.04 -14.77 -12.76
N ILE A 139 -1.50 -15.55 -11.83
CA ILE A 139 -0.91 -15.05 -10.58
C ILE A 139 0.25 -14.08 -10.85
N ALA A 140 1.14 -14.41 -11.79
CA ALA A 140 2.27 -13.54 -12.11
C ALA A 140 1.80 -12.20 -12.68
N VAL A 141 0.78 -12.22 -13.55
CA VAL A 141 0.16 -11.00 -14.10
C VAL A 141 -0.52 -10.19 -12.99
N LEU A 142 -1.23 -10.85 -12.06
CA LEU A 142 -1.87 -10.18 -10.92
C LEU A 142 -0.84 -9.57 -9.97
N ALA A 143 0.27 -10.25 -9.70
CA ALA A 143 1.35 -9.73 -8.88
C ALA A 143 1.99 -8.48 -9.51
N GLN A 144 2.18 -8.48 -10.84
CA GLN A 144 2.70 -7.33 -11.59
C GLN A 144 1.76 -6.13 -11.54
N THR A 145 0.44 -6.33 -11.66
CA THR A 145 -0.53 -5.22 -11.55
C THR A 145 -0.59 -4.69 -10.12
N MET A 146 -0.51 -5.57 -9.12
CA MET A 146 -0.53 -5.18 -7.71
C MET A 146 0.75 -4.47 -7.24
N PHE A 147 1.89 -4.65 -7.93
CA PHE A 147 3.14 -3.94 -7.62
C PHE A 147 3.05 -2.42 -7.88
N TRP A 148 2.17 -1.99 -8.77
CA TRP A 148 2.01 -0.57 -9.08
C TRP A 148 1.44 0.26 -7.92
N TYR A 149 0.68 -0.36 -7.01
CA TYR A 149 0.11 0.34 -5.84
C TYR A 149 1.18 0.86 -4.87
N PRO A 150 2.07 0.03 -4.30
CA PRO A 150 3.13 0.52 -3.41
C PRO A 150 4.13 1.42 -4.15
N PHE A 151 4.36 1.20 -5.45
CA PHE A 151 5.19 2.08 -6.25
C PHE A 151 4.60 3.49 -6.38
N ALA A 152 3.32 3.60 -6.75
CA ALA A 152 2.61 4.87 -6.83
C ALA A 152 2.54 5.56 -5.46
N PHE A 153 2.24 4.81 -4.40
CA PHE A 153 2.26 5.29 -3.01
C PHE A 153 3.60 5.94 -2.68
N THR A 154 4.71 5.23 -2.93
CA THR A 154 6.05 5.71 -2.63
C THR A 154 6.40 6.94 -3.46
N MET A 155 6.23 6.88 -4.79
CA MET A 155 6.64 7.96 -5.68
C MET A 155 5.84 9.25 -5.47
N LEU A 156 4.55 9.16 -5.19
CA LEU A 156 3.68 10.33 -5.01
C LEU A 156 3.73 10.91 -3.60
N LEU A 157 3.96 10.11 -2.57
CA LEU A 157 4.10 10.59 -1.19
C LEU A 157 5.52 10.95 -0.80
N LEU A 158 6.54 10.53 -1.57
CA LEU A 158 7.93 10.88 -1.29
C LEU A 158 8.15 12.41 -1.29
N PRO A 159 7.71 13.20 -2.29
CA PRO A 159 7.86 14.65 -2.26
C PRO A 159 7.20 15.28 -1.03
N PHE A 160 6.02 14.78 -0.66
CA PHE A 160 5.31 15.21 0.53
C PHE A 160 6.10 14.91 1.81
N CYS A 161 6.62 13.69 1.95
CA CYS A 161 7.42 13.29 3.10
C CYS A 161 8.70 14.12 3.21
N VAL A 162 9.42 14.32 2.10
CA VAL A 162 10.67 15.11 2.06
C VAL A 162 10.43 16.55 2.49
N VAL A 163 9.41 17.22 1.97
CA VAL A 163 9.07 18.61 2.36
C VAL A 163 8.79 18.70 3.86
N HIS A 164 7.98 17.79 4.40
CA HIS A 164 7.65 17.79 5.83
C HIS A 164 8.87 17.46 6.72
N LEU A 165 9.76 16.58 6.27
CA LEU A 165 11.02 16.31 6.99
C LEU A 165 11.98 17.49 6.98
N LEU A 166 12.07 18.22 5.87
CA LEU A 166 12.86 19.45 5.78
C LEU A 166 12.31 20.52 6.74
N VAL A 167 10.98 20.69 6.79
CA VAL A 167 10.34 21.59 7.75
C VAL A 167 10.59 21.13 9.19
N TYR A 168 10.47 19.83 9.48
CA TYR A 168 10.76 19.26 10.80
C TYR A 168 12.21 19.49 11.26
N SER A 169 13.17 19.39 10.34
CA SER A 169 14.60 19.67 10.59
C SER A 169 14.93 21.16 10.67
N GLY A 170 13.95 22.05 10.47
CA GLY A 170 14.09 23.50 10.60
C GLY A 170 14.56 24.20 9.33
N TYR A 171 14.60 23.51 8.19
CA TYR A 171 14.88 24.14 6.90
C TYR A 171 13.66 24.91 6.39
N TRP A 172 13.92 26.03 5.75
CA TRP A 172 12.90 26.83 5.08
C TRP A 172 12.64 26.25 3.69
N VAL A 173 11.43 25.74 3.49
CA VAL A 173 10.98 25.24 2.19
C VAL A 173 10.18 26.33 1.49
N SER A 174 10.40 26.50 0.18
CA SER A 174 9.63 27.46 -0.63
C SER A 174 8.17 27.04 -0.74
N ASP A 175 7.27 28.02 -0.87
CA ASP A 175 5.83 27.76 -1.01
C ASP A 175 5.50 26.93 -2.25
N ALA A 176 6.24 27.14 -3.35
CA ALA A 176 6.13 26.33 -4.55
C ALA A 176 6.42 24.84 -4.30
N GLY A 177 7.46 24.53 -3.49
CA GLY A 177 7.77 23.16 -3.10
C GLY A 177 6.67 22.52 -2.25
N ASN A 178 6.07 23.30 -1.35
CA ASN A 178 4.96 22.85 -0.52
C ASN A 178 3.68 22.58 -1.36
N ILE A 179 3.36 23.48 -2.30
CA ILE A 179 2.26 23.28 -3.26
C ILE A 179 2.45 22.00 -4.06
N PHE A 180 3.64 21.81 -4.64
CA PHE A 180 3.96 20.63 -5.44
C PHE A 180 3.79 19.34 -4.64
N ALA A 181 4.32 19.28 -3.41
CA ALA A 181 4.16 18.15 -2.50
C ALA A 181 2.68 17.81 -2.22
N ASN A 182 1.84 18.80 -1.97
CA ASN A 182 0.41 18.61 -1.72
C ASN A 182 -0.34 18.12 -2.98
N VAL A 183 0.06 18.60 -4.17
CA VAL A 183 -0.49 18.11 -5.45
C VAL A 183 -0.14 16.64 -5.65
N CYS A 184 1.12 16.24 -5.43
CA CYS A 184 1.53 14.84 -5.53
C CYS A 184 0.76 13.95 -4.55
N CYS A 185 0.60 14.38 -3.30
CA CYS A 185 -0.19 13.66 -2.30
C CYS A 185 -1.66 13.50 -2.74
N SER A 186 -2.26 14.54 -3.32
CA SER A 186 -3.66 14.49 -3.79
C SER A 186 -3.84 13.63 -5.04
N MET A 187 -2.84 13.60 -5.94
CA MET A 187 -2.84 12.76 -7.14
C MET A 187 -2.85 11.27 -6.83
N LEU A 188 -2.39 10.85 -5.65
CA LEU A 188 -2.41 9.44 -5.24
C LEU A 188 -3.82 8.84 -5.31
N GLY A 189 -4.85 9.60 -4.94
CA GLY A 189 -6.24 9.16 -5.05
C GLY A 189 -6.63 8.84 -6.50
N LEU A 190 -6.30 9.75 -7.43
CA LEU A 190 -6.58 9.56 -8.86
C LEU A 190 -5.82 8.36 -9.45
N VAL A 191 -4.54 8.21 -9.08
CA VAL A 191 -3.72 7.10 -9.53
C VAL A 191 -4.25 5.77 -8.98
N ASN A 192 -4.66 5.71 -7.72
CA ASN A 192 -5.25 4.50 -7.13
C ASN A 192 -6.54 4.07 -7.86
N VAL A 193 -7.40 5.02 -8.24
CA VAL A 193 -8.59 4.71 -9.05
C VAL A 193 -8.21 4.18 -10.44
N GLY A 194 -7.22 4.79 -11.09
CA GLY A 194 -6.70 4.31 -12.38
C GLY A 194 -6.11 2.89 -12.28
N LEU A 195 -5.35 2.62 -11.22
CA LEU A 195 -4.80 1.29 -10.94
C LEU A 195 -5.89 0.27 -10.65
N LEU A 196 -6.94 0.65 -9.91
CA LEU A 196 -8.09 -0.21 -9.67
C LEU A 196 -8.81 -0.58 -10.97
N TYR A 197 -9.06 0.41 -11.83
CA TYR A 197 -9.65 0.17 -13.14
C TYR A 197 -8.80 -0.77 -14.00
N ASN A 198 -7.48 -0.56 -14.03
CA ASN A 198 -6.56 -1.44 -14.75
C ASN A 198 -6.58 -2.87 -14.17
N THR A 199 -6.60 -2.98 -12.84
CA THR A 199 -6.69 -4.27 -12.13
C THR A 199 -7.98 -5.00 -12.53
N PHE A 200 -9.13 -4.32 -12.52
CA PHE A 200 -10.39 -4.91 -12.96
C PHE A 200 -10.40 -5.27 -14.43
N ARG A 201 -9.83 -4.46 -15.31
CA ARG A 201 -9.71 -4.77 -16.74
C ARG A 201 -8.92 -6.06 -16.99
N VAL A 202 -7.86 -6.28 -16.22
CA VAL A 202 -7.01 -7.49 -16.31
C VAL A 202 -7.73 -8.73 -15.75
N ILE A 203 -8.60 -8.57 -14.75
CA ILE A 203 -9.34 -9.68 -14.12
C ILE A 203 -10.67 -9.98 -14.84
N SER A 204 -11.28 -9.00 -15.51
CA SER A 204 -12.57 -9.11 -16.21
C SER A 204 -12.72 -10.30 -17.18
N PRO A 205 -11.70 -10.79 -17.91
CA PRO A 205 -11.91 -11.95 -18.79
C PRO A 205 -12.17 -13.29 -18.06
N LEU A 206 -12.29 -13.29 -16.72
CA LEU A 206 -12.51 -14.49 -15.89
C LEU A 206 -13.91 -14.58 -15.26
N PHE A 207 -14.78 -13.60 -15.52
CA PHE A 207 -16.19 -13.57 -15.11
C PHE A 207 -17.09 -13.40 -16.33
#